data_AF-A0A4Y7ZNV5-F1
#
_entry.id   AF-A0A4Y7ZNV5-F1
#
_cell.length_a   1.000
_cell.length_b   1.000
_cell.length_c   1.000
_cell.angle_alpha   90.00
_cell.angle_beta   90.00
_cell.angle_gamma   90.00
#
_symmetry.space_group_name_H-M   'P 1'
#
loop_
_entity.id
_entity.type
_entity.pdbx_description
1 polymer ?
#
loop_
_entity_poly.entity_id
_entity_poly.type
_entity_poly.pdbx_seq_one_letter_code
_entity_poly.pdbx_strand_id
1 'polypeptide(L)'
;MLSDRYPKGDASSMYYDPAYPERIKLKDIIDNLDDVLIANQKVKTLLSEFGVKNIEYLPILLKDHQDKLVSEDYSILNVLGGVGIVYMEASEYRMDVLLKLKLAG
;
A
#
# COMPACT_ATOMS: atom_id res chain seq x y z
N MET A 1 -6.35 17.18 1.97
CA MET A 1 -6.10 15.73 2.09
C MET A 1 -4.72 15.41 1.52
N LEU A 2 -4.19 14.17 1.65
CA LEU A 2 -2.83 13.87 1.12
C LEU A 2 -2.82 13.91 -0.41
N SER A 3 -3.92 13.52 -1.04
CA SER A 3 -4.22 13.60 -2.47
C SER A 3 -3.95 14.96 -3.08
N ASP A 4 -4.18 16.06 -2.36
CA ASP A 4 -3.96 17.42 -2.86
C ASP A 4 -2.47 17.73 -3.13
N ARG A 5 -1.58 17.03 -2.43
CA ARG A 5 -0.12 17.21 -2.50
C ARG A 5 0.59 15.95 -2.98
N TYR A 6 -0.16 14.92 -3.34
CA TYR A 6 0.38 13.65 -3.80
C TYR A 6 1.04 13.83 -5.18
N PRO A 7 2.25 13.29 -5.38
CA PRO A 7 2.92 13.36 -6.69
C PRO A 7 2.07 12.72 -7.78
N LYS A 8 2.26 13.16 -9.02
CA LYS A 8 1.50 12.66 -10.18
C LYS A 8 2.46 12.18 -11.27
N GLY A 9 1.97 11.27 -12.12
CA GLY A 9 2.73 10.72 -13.23
C GLY A 9 3.96 9.96 -12.73
N ASP A 10 5.12 10.18 -13.36
CA ASP A 10 6.34 9.45 -13.03
C ASP A 10 6.80 9.64 -11.57
N ALA A 11 6.49 10.78 -10.94
CA ALA A 11 6.83 11.03 -9.54
C ALA A 11 6.04 10.16 -8.55
N SER A 12 4.96 9.51 -9.00
CA SER A 12 4.17 8.51 -8.24
C SER A 12 4.46 7.07 -8.68
N SER A 13 5.60 6.83 -9.33
CA SER A 13 5.94 5.48 -9.79
C SER A 13 6.34 4.57 -8.63
N MET A 14 5.94 3.31 -8.70
CA MET A 14 6.45 2.23 -7.88
C MET A 14 7.06 1.14 -8.77
N TYR A 15 8.10 0.51 -8.28
CA TYR A 15 8.95 -0.39 -9.05
C TYR A 15 9.00 -1.76 -8.40
N TYR A 16 8.98 -2.82 -9.22
CA TYR A 16 9.41 -4.12 -8.76
C TYR A 16 10.93 -4.12 -8.50
N ASP A 17 11.33 -4.78 -7.41
CA ASP A 17 12.72 -4.86 -7.01
C ASP A 17 13.55 -5.65 -8.04
N PRO A 18 14.61 -5.07 -8.61
CA PRO A 18 15.48 -5.76 -9.56
C PRO A 18 16.23 -6.97 -8.97
N ALA A 19 16.31 -7.10 -7.64
CA ALA A 19 16.86 -8.29 -6.98
C ALA A 19 15.97 -9.55 -7.15
N TYR A 20 14.70 -9.39 -7.54
CA TYR A 20 13.73 -10.48 -7.71
C TYR A 20 13.04 -10.42 -9.09
N PRO A 21 13.79 -10.59 -10.19
CA PRO A 21 13.28 -10.41 -11.56
C PRO A 21 12.15 -11.37 -11.94
N GLU A 22 12.02 -12.51 -11.25
CA GLU A 22 10.94 -13.47 -11.45
C GLU A 22 9.59 -13.00 -10.87
N ARG A 23 9.59 -12.00 -9.98
CA ARG A 23 8.40 -11.52 -9.27
C ARG A 23 7.69 -10.42 -10.05
N ILE A 24 7.07 -10.78 -11.17
CA ILE A 24 6.34 -9.84 -12.05
C ILE A 24 4.82 -10.00 -12.03
N LYS A 25 4.30 -10.92 -11.21
CA LYS A 25 2.88 -11.25 -11.23
C LYS A 25 2.05 -10.13 -10.60
N LEU A 26 1.20 -9.52 -11.41
CA LEU A 26 0.16 -8.60 -10.97
C LEU A 26 -0.95 -9.38 -10.25
N LYS A 27 -1.13 -9.07 -8.96
CA LYS A 27 -2.23 -9.55 -8.12
C LYS A 27 -3.20 -8.39 -7.86
N ASP A 28 -4.41 -8.68 -7.40
CA ASP A 28 -5.38 -7.63 -7.07
C ASP A 28 -4.91 -6.72 -5.91
N ILE A 29 -4.10 -7.27 -4.99
CA ILE A 29 -3.40 -6.56 -3.92
C ILE A 29 -1.90 -6.89 -4.03
N ILE A 30 -1.03 -5.88 -3.94
CA ILE A 30 0.42 -6.04 -4.03
C ILE A 30 1.03 -6.04 -2.63
N ASP A 31 1.69 -7.14 -2.29
CA ASP A 31 2.51 -7.27 -1.08
C ASP A 31 3.78 -6.41 -1.22
N ASN A 32 4.11 -5.65 -0.18
CA ASN A 32 5.31 -4.81 -0.13
C ASN A 32 5.80 -4.68 1.33
N LEU A 33 6.96 -4.05 1.52
CA LEU A 33 7.61 -3.91 2.82
C LEU A 33 7.23 -2.62 3.57
N ASP A 34 6.55 -1.69 2.93
CA ASP A 34 6.34 -0.31 3.44
C ASP A 34 5.06 -0.14 4.25
N ASP A 35 4.47 -1.23 4.75
CA ASP A 35 3.18 -1.24 5.48
C ASP A 35 2.03 -0.52 4.72
N VAL A 36 2.17 -0.29 3.40
CA VAL A 36 1.14 0.35 2.57
C VAL A 36 0.30 -0.69 1.85
N LEU A 37 -0.99 -0.45 1.74
CA LEU A 37 -1.89 -1.28 0.95
C LEU A 37 -1.90 -0.78 -0.49
N ILE A 38 -1.54 -1.62 -1.45
CA ILE A 38 -1.58 -1.28 -2.88
C ILE A 38 -2.56 -2.21 -3.55
N ALA A 39 -3.57 -1.68 -4.24
CA ALA A 39 -4.60 -2.51 -4.87
C ALA A 39 -5.05 -1.95 -6.21
N ASN A 40 -5.56 -2.85 -7.06
CA ASN A 40 -6.07 -2.49 -8.38
C ASN A 40 -7.50 -1.91 -8.32
N GLN A 41 -7.97 -1.45 -9.48
CA GLN A 41 -9.30 -0.87 -9.63
C GLN A 41 -10.46 -1.80 -9.22
N LYS A 42 -10.30 -3.13 -9.31
CA LYS A 42 -11.34 -4.08 -8.88
C LYS A 42 -11.56 -4.00 -7.37
N VAL A 43 -10.48 -4.04 -6.59
CA VAL A 43 -10.54 -3.92 -5.13
C VAL A 43 -11.10 -2.56 -4.73
N LYS A 44 -10.69 -1.48 -5.39
CA LYS A 44 -11.19 -0.13 -5.12
C LYS A 44 -12.71 -0.04 -5.34
N THR A 45 -13.20 -0.61 -6.45
CA THR A 45 -14.63 -0.66 -6.77
C THR A 45 -15.40 -1.44 -5.72
N LEU A 46 -14.89 -2.62 -5.34
CA LEU A 46 -15.48 -3.46 -4.31
C LEU A 46 -15.60 -2.73 -2.97
N LEU A 47 -14.52 -2.08 -2.51
CA LEU A 47 -14.52 -1.30 -1.26
C LEU A 47 -15.54 -0.15 -1.29
N SER A 48 -15.67 0.53 -2.44
CA SER A 48 -16.67 1.57 -2.63
C SER A 48 -18.10 1.01 -2.59
N GLU A 49 -18.36 -0.13 -3.23
CA GLU A 49 -19.67 -0.79 -3.25
C GLU A 49 -20.10 -1.26 -1.87
N PHE A 50 -19.16 -1.75 -1.06
CA PHE A 50 -19.39 -2.08 0.35
C PHE A 50 -19.53 -0.85 1.26
N GLY A 51 -19.39 0.37 0.72
CA GLY A 51 -19.51 1.60 1.48
C GLY A 51 -18.37 1.80 2.49
N VAL A 52 -17.20 1.20 2.25
CA VAL A 52 -16.02 1.40 3.11
C VAL A 52 -15.60 2.86 3.02
N LYS A 53 -15.57 3.53 4.17
CA LYS A 53 -15.20 4.94 4.32
C LYS A 53 -13.76 5.07 4.79
N ASN A 54 -13.26 6.30 4.85
CA ASN A 54 -11.94 6.64 5.38
C ASN A 54 -10.79 6.00 4.59
N ILE A 55 -10.96 5.83 3.28
CA ILE A 55 -9.86 5.43 2.40
C ILE A 55 -9.65 6.55 1.39
N GLU A 56 -8.40 6.98 1.28
CA GLU A 56 -7.93 7.84 0.22
C GLU A 56 -7.15 7.00 -0.79
N TYR A 57 -7.52 7.08 -2.06
CA TYR A 57 -6.88 6.33 -3.14
C TYR A 57 -5.85 7.21 -3.83
N LEU A 58 -4.58 6.84 -3.74
CA LEU A 58 -3.45 7.59 -4.33
C LEU A 58 -2.95 6.81 -5.56
N PRO A 59 -3.25 7.25 -6.79
CA PRO A 59 -2.91 6.51 -8.01
C PRO A 59 -1.39 6.38 -8.18
N ILE A 60 -0.93 5.22 -8.62
CA ILE A 60 0.50 4.98 -8.90
C ILE A 60 0.70 4.52 -10.34
N LEU A 61 1.89 4.79 -10.87
CA LEU A 61 2.38 4.09 -12.06
C LEU A 61 3.17 2.88 -11.59
N LEU A 62 2.68 1.67 -11.87
CA LEU A 62 3.41 0.47 -11.55
C LEU A 62 4.35 0.12 -12.71
N LYS A 63 5.63 -0.01 -12.40
CA LYS A 63 6.68 -0.33 -13.36
C LYS A 63 7.40 -1.62 -12.96
N ASP A 64 7.87 -2.38 -13.95
CA ASP A 64 8.67 -3.57 -13.70
C ASP A 64 10.10 -3.22 -13.25
N HIS A 65 10.92 -4.25 -13.06
CA HIS A 65 12.32 -4.14 -12.66
C HIS A 65 13.23 -3.48 -13.73
N GLN A 66 12.69 -3.15 -14.91
CA GLN A 66 13.39 -2.49 -16.03
C GLN A 66 12.82 -1.08 -16.31
N ASP A 67 12.07 -0.49 -15.37
CA ASP A 67 11.40 0.83 -15.51
C ASP A 67 10.35 0.86 -16.64
N LYS A 68 9.86 -0.31 -17.08
CA LYS A 68 8.78 -0.37 -18.04
C LYS A 68 7.43 -0.32 -17.31
N LEU A 69 6.53 0.55 -17.79
CA LEU A 69 5.17 0.61 -17.29
C LEU A 69 4.45 -0.73 -17.49
N VAL A 70 3.93 -1.28 -16.38
CA VAL A 70 3.13 -2.51 -16.38
C VAL A 70 1.66 -2.27 -16.09
N SER A 71 1.31 -1.22 -15.32
CA SER A 71 -0.09 -0.88 -15.05
C SER A 71 -0.25 0.53 -14.48
N GLU A 72 -1.38 1.17 -14.78
CA GLU A 72 -1.85 2.43 -14.18
C GLU A 72 -3.09 2.20 -13.28
N ASP A 73 -3.55 0.95 -13.17
CA ASP A 73 -4.81 0.60 -12.49
C ASP A 73 -4.66 0.47 -10.96
N TYR A 74 -3.46 0.71 -10.44
CA TYR A 74 -3.14 0.53 -9.03
C TYR A 74 -3.17 1.85 -8.28
N SER A 75 -3.48 1.77 -6.99
CA SER A 75 -3.41 2.91 -6.08
C SER A 75 -2.94 2.43 -4.71
N ILE A 76 -2.24 3.30 -3.99
CA ILE A 76 -2.05 3.14 -2.54
C ILE A 76 -3.40 3.47 -1.89
N LEU A 77 -3.84 2.59 -0.99
CA LEU A 77 -5.03 2.73 -0.16
C LEU A 77 -4.58 3.32 1.18
N ASN A 78 -4.63 4.64 1.28
CA ASN A 78 -4.30 5.37 2.49
C ASN A 78 -5.50 5.34 3.45
N VAL A 79 -5.44 4.50 4.48
CA VAL A 79 -6.49 4.39 5.51
C VAL A 79 -6.40 5.57 6.47
N LEU A 80 -7.44 6.39 6.51
CA LEU A 80 -7.54 7.60 7.33
C LEU A 80 -8.07 7.28 8.72
N GLY A 81 -7.62 8.05 9.73
CA GLY A 81 -8.14 7.94 11.09
C GLY A 81 -7.70 6.69 11.84
N GLY A 82 -6.66 5.99 11.37
CA GLY A 82 -6.02 4.93 12.12
C GLY A 82 -5.50 5.44 13.47
N VAL A 83 -5.86 4.77 14.55
CA VAL A 83 -5.32 4.98 15.89
C VAL A 83 -4.86 3.63 16.45
N GLY A 84 -3.91 3.64 17.39
CA GLY A 84 -3.41 2.42 18.01
C GLY A 84 -4.51 1.74 18.84
N ILE A 85 -5.27 0.84 18.20
CA ILE A 85 -6.40 0.13 18.82
C ILE A 85 -6.07 -1.31 19.24
N VAL A 86 -4.87 -1.78 18.93
CA VAL A 86 -4.46 -3.15 19.29
C VAL A 86 -4.29 -3.20 20.80
N TYR A 87 -5.13 -3.98 21.47
CA TYR A 87 -5.00 -4.21 22.91
C TYR A 87 -3.88 -5.22 23.16
N MET A 88 -2.67 -4.69 23.26
CA MET A 88 -1.44 -5.48 23.37
C MET A 88 -1.48 -6.41 24.58
N GLU A 89 -2.03 -5.95 25.71
CA GLU A 89 -2.03 -6.71 26.98
C GLU A 89 -2.84 -8.01 26.94
N ALA A 90 -3.94 -8.08 26.17
CA ALA A 90 -4.68 -9.32 25.98
C ALA A 90 -4.31 -10.08 24.70
N SER A 91 -3.33 -9.59 23.95
CA SER A 91 -2.90 -10.23 22.71
C SER A 91 -1.70 -11.14 22.99
N GLU A 92 -1.73 -12.37 22.48
CA GLU A 92 -0.52 -13.17 22.31
C GLU A 92 0.18 -12.74 21.02
N TYR A 93 1.37 -12.15 21.12
CA TYR A 93 2.10 -11.66 19.95
C TYR A 93 3.61 -11.85 20.11
N ARG A 94 4.30 -11.89 18.97
CA ARG A 94 5.76 -11.77 18.90
C ARG A 94 6.09 -10.53 18.09
N MET A 95 6.58 -9.50 18.76
CA MET A 95 7.11 -8.33 18.06
C MET A 95 8.51 -8.62 17.53
N ASP A 96 8.71 -8.29 16.26
CA ASP A 96 10.04 -8.17 15.69
C ASP A 96 10.77 -6.94 16.28
N VAL A 97 12.10 -6.97 16.29
CA VAL A 97 12.97 -5.89 16.78
C VAL A 97 12.67 -4.58 16.05
N LEU A 98 12.33 -4.66 14.75
CA LEU A 98 11.99 -3.50 13.92
C LEU A 98 10.71 -2.78 14.41
N LEU A 99 9.74 -3.51 14.97
CA LEU A 99 8.48 -2.95 15.44
C LEU A 99 8.58 -2.35 16.85
N LYS A 100 9.51 -2.84 17.69
CA LYS A 100 9.74 -2.28 19.05
C LYS A 100 10.09 -0.78 19.04
N LEU A 101 10.77 -0.31 17.99
CA LEU A 101 11.18 1.10 17.89
C LEU A 101 10.03 2.01 17.42
N LYS A 102 9.07 1.51 16.64
CA LYS A 102 7.94 2.30 16.10
C LYS A 102 6.85 2.60 17.14
N LEU A 103 6.72 1.79 18.20
CA LEU A 103 5.69 1.96 19.25
C LEU A 103 6.20 2.66 20.53
N ALA A 104 7.49 2.98 20.60
CA ALA A 104 8.14 3.56 21.77
C ALA A 104 8.41 5.08 21.67
N GLY A 105 7.91 5.73 20.62
CA GLY A 105 7.96 7.18 20.41
C GLY A 105 6.56 7.74 20.17
#